data_AF-A0A178WSW4-F1
#
_entry.id   AF-A0A178WSW4-F1
#
_cell.length_a   1.000
_cell.length_b   1.000
_cell.length_c   1.000
_cell.angle_alpha   90.00
_cell.angle_beta   90.00
_cell.angle_gamma   90.00
#
_symmetry.space_group_name_H-M   'P 1'
#
loop_
_entity.id
_entity.type
_entity.pdbx_description
1 polymer ?
#
loop_
_entity_poly.entity_id
_entity_poly.type
_entity_poly.pdbx_seq_one_letter_code
_entity_poly.pdbx_strand_id
1 'polypeptide(L)'
;MSLGDERELVPLGAGFDVAKRGYSRAQVDEHLERLDGDLKMLTADRDAAIAQAGDLARQLEVARGEIADLRGQVDRLAQPPTSVEGLSERLQRMLRLAQDEAADTRARAEAEAGHIRAKAETDASAMRARYEQLLTELDLRRKEMEAEHRKVLEDARAEAKRITDEAEAERKKLDAESEARRTQVEEDFEIAMATRRAEAMRVLAEQEAASKAEAERRVREAAEDAAAIRAKVLEEETAAKADIDRRQRESVADANKRRQDSITEANARLAEAADEARRRVRTATDESNRRITQANERVEALRGVRASLAEQVRSARTVLAEAQHVLGEMDGEVPADIKAAAETANGSGTNGSPAGGAKASGTQPGGNAGAHNSRTSAPAGQKSAGQGGKNAPANSGKPAASGDVEQTVRLRTSDVPKPQPKPRPAGKPTGE
;
A
#
# COMPACT_ATOMS: atom_id res chain seq x y z
N MET A 1 -149.61 20.72 -21.93
CA MET A 1 -149.36 20.36 -23.33
C MET A 1 -149.79 18.92 -23.52
N SER A 2 -150.59 18.69 -24.56
CA SER A 2 -150.87 17.38 -25.18
C SER A 2 -151.37 16.24 -24.27
N LEU A 3 -152.62 16.35 -23.79
CA LEU A 3 -153.45 15.15 -23.66
C LEU A 3 -154.05 14.91 -25.05
N GLY A 4 -153.19 14.42 -25.94
CA GLY A 4 -153.57 14.05 -27.29
C GLY A 4 -154.43 12.80 -27.23
N ASP A 5 -155.60 12.92 -27.83
CA ASP A 5 -156.32 11.90 -28.61
C ASP A 5 -155.70 10.49 -28.61
N GLU A 6 -155.88 9.77 -27.52
CA GLU A 6 -156.08 8.32 -27.56
C GLU A 6 -157.47 8.09 -26.97
N ARG A 7 -158.49 8.45 -27.76
CA ARG A 7 -159.74 7.70 -27.71
C ARG A 7 -159.34 6.28 -28.05
N GLU A 8 -159.03 5.51 -27.01
CA GLU A 8 -158.91 4.07 -27.04
C GLU A 8 -160.24 3.58 -27.61
N LEU A 9 -160.27 3.48 -28.94
CA LEU A 9 -161.36 2.88 -29.68
C LEU A 9 -161.37 1.46 -29.16
N VAL A 10 -162.25 1.18 -28.20
CA VAL A 10 -162.65 -0.18 -27.86
C VAL A 10 -162.90 -0.84 -29.21
N PRO A 11 -162.11 -1.85 -29.60
CA PRO A 11 -162.30 -2.49 -30.87
C PRO A 11 -163.66 -3.17 -30.76
N LEU A 12 -164.69 -2.52 -31.32
CA LEU A 12 -165.97 -3.17 -31.58
C LEU A 12 -165.64 -4.22 -32.62
N GLY A 13 -165.25 -5.40 -32.13
CA GLY A 13 -164.96 -6.57 -32.93
C GLY A 13 -166.09 -6.72 -33.96
N ALA A 14 -165.69 -7.06 -35.19
CA ALA A 14 -166.59 -7.28 -36.31
C ALA A 14 -167.90 -7.93 -35.82
N GLY A 15 -169.03 -7.28 -36.11
CA GLY A 15 -170.33 -7.68 -35.55
C GLY A 15 -170.62 -9.17 -35.73
N PHE A 16 -171.47 -9.74 -34.88
CA PHE A 16 -171.73 -11.17 -34.86
C PHE A 16 -172.14 -11.73 -36.22
N ASP A 17 -171.62 -12.90 -36.58
CA ASP A 17 -171.99 -13.60 -37.80
C ASP A 17 -173.48 -13.98 -37.78
N VAL A 18 -174.17 -13.83 -38.91
CA VAL A 18 -175.62 -14.07 -39.03
C VAL A 18 -175.91 -15.49 -39.52
N ALA A 19 -176.63 -16.28 -38.72
CA ALA A 19 -177.15 -17.60 -39.06
C ALA A 19 -178.58 -17.51 -39.61
N LYS A 20 -179.11 -18.65 -40.14
CA LYS A 20 -180.42 -18.76 -40.85
C LYS A 20 -181.63 -18.19 -40.08
N ARG A 21 -181.47 -17.88 -38.77
CA ARG A 21 -182.37 -17.09 -37.91
C ARG A 21 -181.58 -16.28 -36.84
N GLY A 22 -180.89 -15.21 -37.22
CA GLY A 22 -180.29 -14.23 -36.29
C GLY A 22 -178.79 -14.41 -36.03
N TYR A 23 -178.23 -13.73 -35.03
CA TYR A 23 -176.80 -13.77 -34.70
C TYR A 23 -176.36 -15.12 -34.13
N SER A 24 -175.09 -15.47 -34.35
CA SER A 24 -174.46 -16.68 -33.79
C SER A 24 -174.47 -16.62 -32.26
N ARG A 25 -175.31 -17.47 -31.65
CA ARG A 25 -175.42 -17.56 -30.18
C ARG A 25 -174.07 -17.79 -29.50
N ALA A 26 -173.21 -18.64 -30.07
CA ALA A 26 -171.89 -18.92 -29.51
C ALA A 26 -170.98 -17.69 -29.47
N GLN A 27 -171.02 -16.84 -30.51
CA GLN A 27 -170.23 -15.60 -30.54
C GLN A 27 -170.79 -14.53 -29.59
N VAL A 28 -172.12 -14.46 -29.44
CA VAL A 28 -172.77 -13.55 -28.48
C VAL A 28 -172.43 -13.94 -27.05
N ASP A 29 -172.52 -15.23 -26.72
CA ASP A 29 -172.20 -15.75 -25.39
C ASP A 29 -170.71 -15.49 -25.06
N GLU A 30 -169.78 -15.74 -26.00
CA GLU A 30 -168.35 -15.41 -25.82
C GLU A 30 -168.10 -13.91 -25.62
N HIS A 31 -168.82 -13.04 -26.34
CA HIS A 31 -168.68 -11.59 -26.18
C HIS A 31 -169.25 -11.10 -24.84
N LEU A 32 -170.40 -11.64 -24.40
CA LEU A 32 -170.95 -11.33 -23.09
C LEU A 32 -170.03 -11.81 -21.96
N GLU A 33 -169.44 -13.00 -22.09
CA GLU A 33 -168.43 -13.48 -21.13
C GLU A 33 -167.19 -12.57 -21.09
N ARG A 34 -166.74 -12.07 -22.25
CA ARG A 34 -165.65 -11.07 -22.30
C ARG A 34 -166.06 -9.77 -21.62
N LEU A 35 -167.24 -9.22 -21.93
CA LEU A 35 -167.74 -7.98 -21.31
C LEU A 35 -167.96 -8.11 -19.80
N ASP A 36 -168.47 -9.25 -19.33
CA ASP A 36 -168.59 -9.55 -17.90
C ASP A 36 -167.21 -9.66 -17.23
N GLY A 37 -166.21 -10.18 -17.95
CA GLY A 37 -164.81 -10.17 -17.54
C GLY A 37 -164.25 -8.75 -17.41
N ASP A 38 -164.45 -7.92 -18.43
CA ASP A 38 -163.99 -6.53 -18.49
C ASP A 38 -164.66 -5.67 -17.40
N LEU A 39 -165.97 -5.85 -17.17
CA LEU A 39 -166.69 -5.16 -16.10
C LEU A 39 -166.16 -5.56 -14.72
N LYS A 40 -165.87 -6.86 -14.49
CA LYS A 40 -165.26 -7.31 -13.24
C LYS A 40 -163.89 -6.68 -13.04
N MET A 41 -163.06 -6.62 -14.08
CA MET A 41 -161.75 -5.97 -14.04
C MET A 41 -161.88 -4.48 -13.72
N LEU A 42 -162.75 -3.75 -14.42
CA LEU A 42 -163.00 -2.32 -14.14
C LEU A 42 -163.53 -2.07 -12.74
N THR A 43 -164.39 -2.95 -12.20
CA THR A 43 -164.83 -2.83 -10.81
C THR A 43 -163.70 -3.06 -9.83
N ALA A 44 -162.81 -4.02 -10.10
CA ALA A 44 -161.63 -4.27 -9.27
C ALA A 44 -160.66 -3.09 -9.32
N ASP A 45 -160.43 -2.52 -10.51
CA ASP A 45 -159.56 -1.36 -10.71
C ASP A 45 -160.14 -0.11 -10.04
N ARG A 46 -161.46 0.10 -10.14
CA ARG A 46 -162.17 1.18 -9.43
C ARG A 46 -162.01 1.02 -7.92
N ASP A 47 -162.26 -0.17 -7.39
CA ASP A 47 -162.20 -0.42 -5.95
C ASP A 47 -160.76 -0.28 -5.42
N ALA A 48 -159.76 -0.69 -6.20
CA ALA A 48 -158.34 -0.46 -5.91
C ALA A 48 -157.98 1.04 -5.91
N ALA A 49 -158.46 1.80 -6.90
CA ALA A 49 -158.26 3.25 -6.96
C ALA A 49 -158.93 3.98 -5.80
N ILE A 50 -160.14 3.57 -5.40
CA ILE A 50 -160.84 4.11 -4.22
C ILE A 50 -160.05 3.82 -2.94
N ALA A 51 -159.50 2.61 -2.80
CA ALA A 51 -158.65 2.26 -1.65
C ALA A 51 -157.38 3.12 -1.61
N GLN A 52 -156.68 3.26 -2.75
CA GLN A 52 -155.48 4.11 -2.86
C GLN A 52 -155.78 5.58 -2.57
N ALA A 53 -156.90 6.11 -3.08
CA ALA A 53 -157.34 7.47 -2.78
C ALA A 53 -157.63 7.65 -1.29
N GLY A 54 -158.25 6.65 -0.64
CA GLY A 54 -158.47 6.63 0.80
C GLY A 54 -157.17 6.61 1.61
N ASP A 55 -156.15 5.86 1.17
CA ASP A 55 -154.84 5.79 1.82
C ASP A 55 -154.07 7.10 1.71
N LEU A 56 -154.04 7.70 0.51
CA LEU A 56 -153.41 8.99 0.27
C LEU A 56 -154.10 10.10 1.07
N ALA A 57 -155.43 10.08 1.15
CA ALA A 57 -156.17 11.02 1.99
C ALA A 57 -155.76 10.90 3.47
N ARG A 58 -155.60 9.68 3.99
CA ARG A 58 -155.10 9.45 5.36
C ARG A 58 -153.68 9.97 5.56
N GLN A 59 -152.75 9.71 4.64
CA GLN A 59 -151.38 10.22 4.73
C GLN A 59 -151.33 11.76 4.68
N LEU A 60 -152.17 12.38 3.85
CA LEU A 60 -152.28 13.84 3.79
C LEU A 60 -152.81 14.42 5.09
N GLU A 61 -153.79 13.80 5.74
CA GLU A 61 -154.28 14.25 7.04
C GLU A 61 -153.23 14.09 8.15
N VAL A 62 -152.46 12.99 8.14
CA VAL A 62 -151.34 12.82 9.08
C VAL A 62 -150.27 13.91 8.87
N ALA A 63 -149.82 14.11 7.63
CA ALA A 63 -148.83 15.15 7.33
C ALA A 63 -149.37 16.57 7.63
N ARG A 64 -150.65 16.84 7.40
CA ARG A 64 -151.30 18.11 7.79
C ARG A 64 -151.32 18.30 9.30
N GLY A 65 -151.61 17.24 10.06
CA GLY A 65 -151.52 17.23 11.52
C GLY A 65 -150.11 17.55 12.00
N GLU A 66 -149.10 16.84 11.49
CA GLU A 66 -147.69 17.08 11.82
C GLU A 66 -147.23 18.49 11.48
N ILE A 67 -147.62 19.02 10.31
CA ILE A 67 -147.31 20.40 9.92
C ILE A 67 -147.99 21.39 10.87
N ALA A 68 -149.24 21.14 11.27
CA ALA A 68 -149.94 21.99 12.23
C ALA A 68 -149.27 21.98 13.61
N ASP A 69 -148.84 20.80 14.08
CA ASP A 69 -148.10 20.64 15.34
C ASP A 69 -146.75 21.35 15.30
N LEU A 70 -145.97 21.16 14.22
CA LEU A 70 -144.68 21.83 14.01
C LEU A 70 -144.86 23.35 13.91
N ARG A 71 -145.87 23.83 13.19
CA ARG A 71 -146.19 25.27 13.13
C ARG A 71 -146.56 25.81 14.50
N GLY A 72 -147.40 25.12 15.27
CA GLY A 72 -147.73 25.50 16.63
C GLY A 72 -146.51 25.53 17.57
N GLN A 73 -145.56 24.61 17.40
CA GLN A 73 -144.29 24.64 18.12
C GLN A 73 -143.44 25.84 17.70
N VAL A 74 -143.33 26.14 16.40
CA VAL A 74 -142.60 27.30 15.88
C VAL A 74 -143.21 28.60 16.40
N ASP A 75 -144.54 28.74 16.38
CA ASP A 75 -145.22 29.94 16.86
C ASP A 75 -144.98 30.16 18.37
N ARG A 76 -145.03 29.09 19.17
CA ARG A 76 -144.65 29.14 20.61
C ARG A 76 -143.19 29.54 20.82
N LEU A 77 -142.28 29.11 19.95
CA LEU A 77 -140.86 29.47 19.99
C LEU A 77 -140.57 30.85 19.39
N ALA A 78 -141.44 31.39 18.54
CA ALA A 78 -141.29 32.70 17.90
C ALA A 78 -141.83 33.84 18.77
N GLN A 79 -142.82 33.58 19.64
CA GLN A 79 -143.30 34.57 20.59
C GLN A 79 -142.29 34.85 21.73
N PRO A 80 -142.26 36.08 22.27
CA PRO A 80 -141.49 36.40 23.46
C PRO A 80 -141.90 35.48 24.63
N PRO A 81 -140.97 34.94 25.41
CA PRO A 81 -141.28 33.94 26.44
C PRO A 81 -142.07 34.59 27.58
N THR A 82 -143.39 34.46 27.54
CA THR A 82 -144.30 34.91 28.60
C THR A 82 -144.64 33.80 29.60
N SER A 83 -144.18 32.56 29.36
CA SER A 83 -144.35 31.41 30.26
C SER A 83 -143.01 30.74 30.59
N VAL A 84 -142.93 30.15 31.80
CA VAL A 84 -141.73 29.45 32.31
C VAL A 84 -141.42 28.19 31.49
N GLU A 85 -142.44 27.52 30.97
CA GLU A 85 -142.30 26.32 30.14
C GLU A 85 -141.61 26.62 28.80
N GLY A 86 -142.01 27.70 28.10
CA GLY A 86 -141.38 28.12 26.83
C GLY A 86 -139.93 28.58 26.99
N LEU A 87 -139.59 29.15 28.16
CA LEU A 87 -138.20 29.46 28.52
C LEU A 87 -137.38 28.17 28.71
N SER A 88 -137.92 27.18 29.42
CA SER A 88 -137.24 25.90 29.66
C SER A 88 -136.99 25.09 28.38
N GLU A 89 -137.95 25.06 27.46
CA GLU A 89 -137.82 24.36 26.18
C GLU A 89 -136.76 25.01 25.27
N ARG A 90 -136.73 26.35 25.20
CA ARG A 90 -135.68 27.09 24.47
C ARG A 90 -134.29 26.85 25.09
N LEU A 91 -134.18 26.89 26.42
CA LEU A 91 -132.91 26.62 27.11
C LEU A 91 -132.42 25.20 26.86
N GLN A 92 -133.30 24.20 26.88
CA GLN A 92 -132.94 22.82 26.54
C GLN A 92 -132.45 22.68 25.10
N ARG A 93 -133.11 23.34 24.12
CA ARG A 93 -132.65 23.35 22.72
C ARG A 93 -131.33 24.10 22.55
N MET A 94 -131.14 25.22 23.24
CA MET A 94 -129.87 25.97 23.23
C MET A 94 -128.74 25.16 23.86
N LEU A 95 -128.99 24.45 24.97
CA LEU A 95 -128.01 23.56 25.60
C LEU A 95 -127.66 22.39 24.69
N ARG A 96 -128.65 21.79 24.02
CA ARG A 96 -128.40 20.72 23.05
C ARG A 96 -127.56 21.22 21.86
N LEU A 97 -127.91 22.37 21.30
CA LEU A 97 -127.14 22.98 20.22
C LEU A 97 -125.71 23.35 20.66
N ALA A 98 -125.53 23.86 21.89
CA ALA A 98 -124.22 24.13 22.45
C ALA A 98 -123.40 22.85 22.71
N GLN A 99 -124.05 21.75 23.10
CA GLN A 99 -123.42 20.44 23.24
C GLN A 99 -123.00 19.87 21.88
N ASP A 100 -123.86 19.99 20.88
CA ASP A 100 -123.58 19.57 19.50
C ASP A 100 -122.41 20.40 18.92
N GLU A 101 -122.42 21.73 19.09
CA GLU A 101 -121.31 22.61 18.68
C GLU A 101 -120.01 22.30 19.45
N ALA A 102 -120.10 21.97 20.74
CA ALA A 102 -118.94 21.54 21.53
C ALA A 102 -118.38 20.18 21.06
N ALA A 103 -119.24 19.27 20.62
CA ALA A 103 -118.82 18.00 20.03
C ALA A 103 -118.14 18.22 18.67
N ASP A 104 -118.72 19.08 17.82
CA ASP A 104 -118.16 19.43 16.51
C ASP A 104 -116.81 20.13 16.62
N THR A 105 -116.68 21.10 17.54
CA THR A 105 -115.40 21.78 17.78
C THR A 105 -114.33 20.81 18.31
N ARG A 106 -114.68 19.86 19.18
CA ARG A 106 -113.76 18.80 19.62
C ARG A 106 -113.37 17.88 18.47
N ALA A 107 -114.31 17.43 17.66
CA ALA A 107 -114.04 16.58 16.51
C ALA A 107 -113.09 17.25 15.50
N ARG A 108 -113.30 18.55 15.22
CA ARG A 108 -112.39 19.34 14.37
C ARG A 108 -111.00 19.46 15.00
N ALA A 109 -110.90 19.81 16.28
CA ALA A 109 -109.62 19.93 16.98
C ALA A 109 -108.85 18.59 17.04
N GLU A 110 -109.55 17.48 17.23
CA GLU A 110 -108.96 16.13 17.21
C GLU A 110 -108.47 15.75 15.81
N ALA A 111 -109.24 16.06 14.76
CA ALA A 111 -108.82 15.85 13.38
C ALA A 111 -107.58 16.69 13.02
N GLU A 112 -107.57 17.98 13.38
CA GLU A 112 -106.43 18.87 13.19
C GLU A 112 -105.19 18.38 13.96
N ALA A 113 -105.35 17.97 15.22
CA ALA A 113 -104.27 17.39 16.02
C ALA A 113 -103.75 16.10 15.40
N GLY A 114 -104.64 15.25 14.87
CA GLY A 114 -104.28 14.05 14.11
C GLY A 114 -103.46 14.37 12.87
N HIS A 115 -103.86 15.37 12.09
CA HIS A 115 -103.12 15.83 10.91
C HIS A 115 -101.73 16.38 11.27
N ILE A 116 -101.63 17.18 12.34
CA ILE A 116 -100.34 17.72 12.81
C ILE A 116 -99.41 16.59 13.26
N ARG A 117 -99.92 15.61 14.02
CA ARG A 117 -99.13 14.45 14.45
C ARG A 117 -98.68 13.60 13.27
N ALA A 118 -99.57 13.26 12.35
CA ALA A 118 -99.23 12.48 11.17
C ALA A 118 -98.17 13.17 10.29
N LYS A 119 -98.27 14.50 10.13
CA LYS A 119 -97.26 15.29 9.43
C LYS A 119 -95.92 15.27 10.16
N ALA A 120 -95.91 15.51 11.47
CA ALA A 120 -94.69 15.48 12.28
C ALA A 120 -94.01 14.10 12.28
N GLU A 121 -94.78 13.02 12.32
CA GLU A 121 -94.28 11.65 12.21
C GLU A 121 -93.68 11.36 10.83
N THR A 122 -94.35 11.81 9.76
CA THR A 122 -93.85 11.70 8.39
C THR A 122 -92.53 12.46 8.24
N ASP A 123 -92.48 13.72 8.69
CA ASP A 123 -91.27 14.54 8.64
C ASP A 123 -90.14 13.92 9.47
N ALA A 124 -90.42 13.43 10.69
CA ALA A 124 -89.43 12.75 11.53
C ALA A 124 -88.89 11.47 10.87
N SER A 125 -89.77 10.67 10.24
CA SER A 125 -89.36 9.46 9.53
C SER A 125 -88.49 9.78 8.31
N ALA A 126 -88.84 10.84 7.55
CA ALA A 126 -88.06 11.30 6.42
C ALA A 126 -86.68 11.81 6.84
N MET A 127 -86.59 12.52 7.97
CA MET A 127 -85.31 12.97 8.51
C MET A 127 -84.45 11.79 8.98
N ARG A 128 -85.02 10.79 9.66
CA ARG A 128 -84.29 9.57 10.06
C ARG A 128 -83.74 8.82 8.85
N ALA A 129 -84.57 8.61 7.83
CA ALA A 129 -84.14 7.94 6.60
C ALA A 129 -82.98 8.68 5.90
N ARG A 130 -83.02 10.02 5.86
CA ARG A 130 -81.93 10.84 5.32
C ARG A 130 -80.64 10.71 6.13
N TYR A 131 -80.72 10.70 7.47
CA TYR A 131 -79.55 10.51 8.33
C TYR A 131 -78.96 9.12 8.20
N GLU A 132 -79.79 8.08 8.11
CA GLU A 132 -79.33 6.71 7.87
C GLU A 132 -78.59 6.62 6.52
N GLN A 133 -79.15 7.21 5.46
CA GLN A 133 -78.47 7.29 4.17
C GLN A 133 -77.12 8.01 4.27
N LEU A 134 -77.07 9.18 4.91
CA LEU A 134 -75.82 9.93 5.09
C LEU A 134 -74.78 9.14 5.89
N LEU A 135 -75.19 8.43 6.95
CA LEU A 135 -74.30 7.58 7.73
C LEU A 135 -73.73 6.45 6.88
N THR A 136 -74.57 5.78 6.06
CA THR A 136 -74.08 4.74 5.15
C THR A 136 -73.12 5.27 4.10
N GLU A 137 -73.37 6.47 3.55
CA GLU A 137 -72.47 7.11 2.59
C GLU A 137 -71.12 7.47 3.24
N LEU A 138 -71.14 8.03 4.46
CA LEU A 138 -69.92 8.34 5.20
C LEU A 138 -69.13 7.07 5.55
N ASP A 139 -69.80 5.98 5.92
CA ASP A 139 -69.16 4.70 6.19
C ASP A 139 -68.53 4.10 4.93
N LEU A 140 -69.21 4.19 3.78
CA LEU A 140 -68.67 3.75 2.49
C LEU A 140 -67.44 4.59 2.11
N ARG A 141 -67.57 5.92 2.16
CA ARG A 141 -66.47 6.84 1.85
C ARG A 141 -65.27 6.62 2.78
N ARG A 142 -65.51 6.35 4.07
CA ARG A 142 -64.46 6.01 5.03
C ARG A 142 -63.74 4.72 4.61
N LYS A 143 -64.48 3.66 4.26
CA LYS A 143 -63.88 2.38 3.82
C LYS A 143 -63.08 2.54 2.54
N GLU A 144 -63.57 3.32 1.58
CA GLU A 144 -62.86 3.64 0.34
C GLU A 144 -61.56 4.37 0.61
N MET A 145 -61.60 5.45 1.41
CA MET A 145 -60.41 6.20 1.81
C MET A 145 -59.41 5.33 2.57
N GLU A 146 -59.87 4.46 3.48
CA GLU A 146 -59.00 3.51 4.19
C GLU A 146 -58.36 2.49 3.25
N ALA A 147 -59.10 2.01 2.24
CA ALA A 147 -58.58 1.10 1.23
C ALA A 147 -57.56 1.77 0.30
N GLU A 148 -57.84 2.99 -0.16
CA GLU A 148 -56.89 3.81 -0.95
C GLU A 148 -55.64 4.12 -0.15
N HIS A 149 -55.78 4.56 1.10
CA HIS A 149 -54.64 4.83 1.97
C HIS A 149 -53.80 3.58 2.20
N ARG A 150 -54.43 2.42 2.44
CA ARG A 150 -53.72 1.15 2.58
C ARG A 150 -52.94 0.80 1.31
N LYS A 151 -53.55 0.92 0.14
CA LYS A 151 -52.88 0.69 -1.15
C LYS A 151 -51.68 1.61 -1.33
N VAL A 152 -51.85 2.91 -1.11
CA VAL A 152 -50.75 3.89 -1.21
C VAL A 152 -49.61 3.55 -0.23
N LEU A 153 -49.92 3.11 0.98
CA LEU A 153 -48.90 2.67 1.95
C LEU A 153 -48.21 1.37 1.52
N GLU A 154 -48.94 0.40 0.98
CA GLU A 154 -48.39 -0.84 0.46
C GLU A 154 -47.47 -0.58 -0.74
N ASP A 155 -47.91 0.24 -1.69
CA ASP A 155 -47.15 0.66 -2.87
C ASP A 155 -45.88 1.43 -2.46
N ALA A 156 -46.01 2.39 -1.53
CA ALA A 156 -44.87 3.15 -1.03
C ALA A 156 -43.86 2.26 -0.28
N ARG A 157 -44.33 1.25 0.46
CA ARG A 157 -43.45 0.27 1.12
C ARG A 157 -42.76 -0.64 0.12
N ALA A 158 -43.48 -1.12 -0.90
CA ALA A 158 -42.93 -1.95 -1.96
C ALA A 158 -41.86 -1.19 -2.75
N GLU A 159 -42.14 0.07 -3.09
CA GLU A 159 -41.20 0.94 -3.81
C GLU A 159 -39.98 1.29 -2.96
N ALA A 160 -40.17 1.63 -1.68
CA ALA A 160 -39.07 1.87 -0.76
C ALA A 160 -38.16 0.64 -0.66
N LYS A 161 -38.74 -0.56 -0.56
CA LYS A 161 -37.99 -1.82 -0.53
C LYS A 161 -37.24 -2.05 -1.84
N ARG A 162 -37.87 -1.80 -2.98
CA ARG A 162 -37.22 -1.91 -4.30
C ARG A 162 -36.00 -1.01 -4.40
N ILE A 163 -36.13 0.26 -4.00
CA ILE A 163 -35.03 1.23 -4.00
C ILE A 163 -33.91 0.77 -3.06
N THR A 164 -34.22 0.27 -1.86
CA THR A 164 -33.19 -0.21 -0.93
C THR A 164 -32.49 -1.46 -1.45
N ASP A 165 -33.22 -2.41 -2.02
CA ASP A 165 -32.67 -3.66 -2.57
C ASP A 165 -31.77 -3.36 -3.79
N GLU A 166 -32.19 -2.44 -4.67
CA GLU A 166 -31.41 -1.95 -5.81
C GLU A 166 -30.12 -1.25 -5.35
N ALA A 167 -30.23 -0.31 -4.40
CA ALA A 167 -29.07 0.40 -3.86
C ALA A 167 -28.08 -0.54 -3.15
N GLU A 168 -28.57 -1.55 -2.42
CA GLU A 168 -27.70 -2.57 -1.82
C GLU A 168 -27.01 -3.45 -2.86
N ALA A 169 -27.70 -3.82 -3.93
CA ALA A 169 -27.13 -4.59 -5.03
C ALA A 169 -26.03 -3.80 -5.76
N GLU A 170 -26.28 -2.52 -6.05
CA GLU A 170 -25.27 -1.63 -6.64
C GLU A 170 -24.07 -1.44 -5.72
N ARG A 171 -24.29 -1.23 -4.42
CA ARG A 171 -23.21 -1.12 -3.43
C ARG A 171 -22.35 -2.37 -3.44
N LYS A 172 -22.96 -3.56 -3.34
CA LYS A 172 -22.24 -4.85 -3.38
C LYS A 172 -21.44 -5.03 -4.67
N LYS A 173 -22.00 -4.62 -5.80
CA LYS A 173 -21.31 -4.67 -7.10
C LYS A 173 -20.09 -3.74 -7.13
N LEU A 174 -20.25 -2.49 -6.69
CA LEU A 174 -19.14 -1.52 -6.63
C LEU A 174 -18.06 -1.92 -5.64
N ASP A 175 -18.43 -2.50 -4.50
CA ASP A 175 -17.50 -3.01 -3.50
C ASP A 175 -16.68 -4.17 -4.11
N ALA A 176 -17.34 -5.15 -4.75
CA ALA A 176 -16.66 -6.25 -5.43
C ALA A 176 -15.75 -5.78 -6.57
N GLU A 177 -16.19 -4.83 -7.40
CA GLU A 177 -15.36 -4.22 -8.44
C GLU A 177 -14.14 -3.48 -7.87
N SER A 178 -14.32 -2.80 -6.73
CA SER A 178 -13.23 -2.08 -6.07
C SER A 178 -12.21 -3.02 -5.43
N GLU A 179 -12.66 -4.11 -4.81
CA GLU A 179 -11.81 -5.18 -4.28
C GLU A 179 -11.04 -5.87 -5.41
N ALA A 180 -11.69 -6.18 -6.53
CA ALA A 180 -11.05 -6.74 -7.71
C ALA A 180 -9.96 -5.79 -8.27
N ARG A 181 -10.22 -4.48 -8.32
CA ARG A 181 -9.21 -3.50 -8.75
C ARG A 181 -8.05 -3.40 -7.76
N ARG A 182 -8.31 -3.43 -6.45
CA ARG A 182 -7.26 -3.40 -5.42
C ARG A 182 -6.35 -4.61 -5.53
N THR A 183 -6.93 -5.80 -5.60
CA THR A 183 -6.18 -7.06 -5.77
C THR A 183 -5.37 -7.05 -7.06
N GLN A 184 -5.94 -6.62 -8.19
CA GLN A 184 -5.20 -6.48 -9.44
C GLN A 184 -4.00 -5.52 -9.32
N VAL A 185 -4.20 -4.35 -8.70
CA VAL A 185 -3.12 -3.37 -8.50
C VAL A 185 -2.04 -3.92 -7.55
N GLU A 186 -2.43 -4.66 -6.51
CA GLU A 186 -1.50 -5.32 -5.60
C GLU A 186 -0.67 -6.39 -6.33
N GLU A 187 -1.31 -7.24 -7.14
CA GLU A 187 -0.64 -8.25 -7.97
C GLU A 187 0.34 -7.62 -8.97
N ASP A 188 -0.12 -6.61 -9.73
CA ASP A 188 0.71 -5.88 -10.69
C ASP A 188 1.91 -5.21 -10.01
N PHE A 189 1.69 -4.61 -8.84
CA PHE A 189 2.75 -4.00 -8.04
C PHE A 189 3.75 -5.03 -7.52
N GLU A 190 3.28 -6.18 -7.03
CA GLU A 190 4.14 -7.29 -6.60
C GLU A 190 4.99 -7.82 -7.75
N ILE A 191 4.39 -8.05 -8.93
CA ILE A 191 5.10 -8.47 -10.13
C ILE A 191 6.16 -7.44 -10.55
N ALA A 192 5.79 -6.15 -10.60
CA ALA A 192 6.70 -5.07 -10.94
C ALA A 192 7.86 -4.97 -9.93
N MET A 193 7.56 -5.09 -8.64
CA MET A 193 8.58 -5.05 -7.58
C MET A 193 9.47 -6.28 -7.57
N ALA A 194 8.94 -7.46 -7.85
CA ALA A 194 9.71 -8.69 -8.01
C ALA A 194 10.66 -8.58 -9.22
N THR A 195 10.15 -8.09 -10.36
CA THR A 195 10.95 -7.86 -11.57
C THR A 195 12.07 -6.87 -11.30
N ARG A 196 11.76 -5.71 -10.71
CA ARG A 196 12.76 -4.70 -10.34
C ARG A 196 13.78 -5.22 -9.33
N ARG A 197 13.36 -6.04 -8.34
CA ARG A 197 14.28 -6.70 -7.40
C ARG A 197 15.20 -7.69 -8.11
N ALA A 198 14.67 -8.50 -9.02
CA ALA A 198 15.45 -9.45 -9.79
C ALA A 198 16.48 -8.75 -10.68
N GLU A 199 16.09 -7.68 -11.39
CA GLU A 199 16.99 -6.85 -12.18
C GLU A 199 18.08 -6.20 -11.32
N ALA A 200 17.71 -5.61 -10.18
CA ALA A 200 18.68 -5.02 -9.25
C ALA A 200 19.68 -6.07 -8.71
N MET A 201 19.20 -7.26 -8.33
CA MET A 201 20.08 -8.36 -7.92
C MET A 201 20.99 -8.83 -9.05
N ARG A 202 20.49 -8.87 -10.29
CA ARG A 202 21.30 -9.22 -11.47
C ARG A 202 22.41 -8.21 -11.71
N VAL A 203 22.10 -6.90 -11.66
CA VAL A 203 23.09 -5.83 -11.81
C VAL A 203 24.14 -5.87 -10.70
N LEU A 204 23.73 -6.11 -9.44
CA LEU A 204 24.68 -6.27 -8.34
C LEU A 204 25.59 -7.49 -8.56
N ALA A 205 25.03 -8.63 -8.98
CA ALA A 205 25.82 -9.82 -9.28
C ALA A 205 26.79 -9.61 -10.47
N GLU A 206 26.37 -8.89 -11.51
CA GLU A 206 27.22 -8.49 -12.65
C GLU A 206 28.35 -7.56 -12.19
N GLN A 207 28.06 -6.58 -11.33
CA GLN A 207 29.06 -5.67 -10.75
C GLN A 207 30.05 -6.41 -9.85
N GLU A 208 29.58 -7.32 -9.01
CA GLU A 208 30.43 -8.17 -8.15
C GLU A 208 31.32 -9.08 -9.00
N ALA A 209 30.77 -9.71 -10.03
CA ALA A 209 31.52 -10.57 -10.96
C ALA A 209 32.58 -9.76 -11.74
N ALA A 210 32.22 -8.58 -12.24
CA ALA A 210 33.16 -7.69 -12.92
C ALA A 210 34.27 -7.20 -11.97
N SER A 211 33.92 -6.78 -10.76
CA SER A 211 34.88 -6.35 -9.74
C SER A 211 35.84 -7.48 -9.36
N LYS A 212 35.32 -8.70 -9.21
CA LYS A 212 36.12 -9.89 -8.92
C LYS A 212 37.04 -10.24 -10.09
N ALA A 213 36.54 -10.23 -11.33
CA ALA A 213 37.35 -10.48 -12.52
C ALA A 213 38.47 -9.43 -12.69
N GLU A 214 38.21 -8.15 -12.42
CA GLU A 214 39.24 -7.12 -12.42
C GLU A 214 40.26 -7.30 -11.29
N ALA A 215 39.82 -7.67 -10.09
CA ALA A 215 40.71 -7.97 -8.98
C ALA A 215 41.62 -9.16 -9.31
N GLU A 216 41.06 -10.24 -9.87
CA GLU A 216 41.82 -11.40 -10.35
C GLU A 216 42.80 -11.02 -11.47
N ARG A 217 42.41 -10.14 -12.39
CA ARG A 217 43.32 -9.61 -13.43
C ARG A 217 44.48 -8.84 -12.83
N ARG A 218 44.22 -7.89 -11.92
CA ARG A 218 45.27 -7.11 -11.23
C ARG A 218 46.21 -7.99 -10.42
N VAL A 219 45.69 -9.01 -9.74
CA VAL A 219 46.52 -9.99 -9.01
C VAL A 219 47.38 -10.80 -9.98
N ARG A 220 46.84 -11.21 -11.13
CA ARG A 220 47.60 -11.93 -12.16
C ARG A 220 48.71 -11.05 -12.76
N GLU A 221 48.38 -9.85 -13.20
CA GLU A 221 49.35 -8.87 -13.72
C GLU A 221 50.46 -8.59 -12.69
N ALA A 222 50.11 -8.32 -11.42
CA ALA A 222 51.09 -8.12 -10.36
C ALA A 222 51.94 -9.36 -10.08
N ALA A 223 51.36 -10.57 -10.19
CA ALA A 223 52.10 -11.82 -10.02
C ALA A 223 53.08 -12.08 -11.18
N GLU A 224 52.67 -11.77 -12.42
CA GLU A 224 53.50 -11.81 -13.63
C GLU A 224 54.64 -10.78 -13.55
N ASP A 225 54.35 -9.54 -13.18
CA ASP A 225 55.36 -8.49 -12.97
C ASP A 225 56.33 -8.88 -11.86
N ALA A 226 55.83 -9.38 -10.73
CA ALA A 226 56.68 -9.87 -9.66
C ALA A 226 57.53 -11.07 -10.10
N ALA A 227 57.00 -11.94 -10.97
CA ALA A 227 57.77 -13.04 -11.56
C ALA A 227 58.85 -12.51 -12.52
N ALA A 228 58.54 -11.51 -13.33
CA ALA A 228 59.50 -10.86 -14.23
C ALA A 228 60.61 -10.13 -13.46
N ILE A 229 60.27 -9.42 -12.37
CA ILE A 229 61.26 -8.80 -11.48
C ILE A 229 62.13 -9.88 -10.82
N ARG A 230 61.52 -10.95 -10.28
CA ARG A 230 62.30 -12.06 -9.70
C ARG A 230 63.22 -12.72 -10.73
N ALA A 231 62.79 -12.87 -11.98
CA ALA A 231 63.61 -13.39 -13.06
C ALA A 231 64.79 -12.46 -13.38
N LYS A 232 64.56 -11.14 -13.50
CA LYS A 232 65.62 -10.15 -13.70
C LYS A 232 66.61 -10.11 -12.54
N VAL A 233 66.13 -10.12 -11.30
CA VAL A 233 66.98 -10.17 -10.10
C VAL A 233 67.81 -11.46 -10.12
N LEU A 234 67.23 -12.60 -10.50
CA LEU A 234 67.97 -13.84 -10.62
C LEU A 234 69.02 -13.79 -11.74
N GLU A 235 68.70 -13.20 -12.90
CA GLU A 235 69.67 -12.94 -13.97
C GLU A 235 70.81 -12.03 -13.49
N GLU A 236 70.50 -10.91 -12.84
CA GLU A 236 71.50 -9.99 -12.26
C GLU A 236 72.33 -10.69 -11.17
N GLU A 237 71.72 -11.49 -10.31
CA GLU A 237 72.43 -12.28 -9.30
C GLU A 237 73.36 -13.31 -9.94
N THR A 238 72.92 -14.01 -10.98
CA THR A 238 73.76 -14.98 -11.69
C THR A 238 74.91 -14.30 -12.44
N ALA A 239 74.66 -13.14 -13.06
CA ALA A 239 75.69 -12.33 -13.70
C ALA A 239 76.67 -11.77 -12.66
N ALA A 240 76.19 -11.26 -11.53
CA ALA A 240 77.02 -10.77 -10.44
C ALA A 240 77.87 -11.91 -9.84
N LYS A 241 77.28 -13.10 -9.62
CA LYS A 241 78.02 -14.29 -9.18
C LYS A 241 79.09 -14.70 -10.19
N ALA A 242 78.76 -14.73 -11.49
CA ALA A 242 79.73 -15.04 -12.55
C ALA A 242 80.87 -14.01 -12.61
N ASP A 243 80.57 -12.73 -12.41
CA ASP A 243 81.56 -11.64 -12.35
C ASP A 243 82.44 -11.73 -11.10
N ILE A 244 81.86 -12.06 -9.94
CA ILE A 244 82.61 -12.35 -8.70
C ILE A 244 83.53 -13.54 -8.92
N ASP A 245 83.03 -14.64 -9.48
CA ASP A 245 83.82 -15.83 -9.79
C ASP A 245 84.94 -15.52 -10.78
N ARG A 246 84.68 -14.68 -11.80
CA ARG A 246 85.72 -14.21 -12.73
C ARG A 246 86.81 -13.43 -11.99
N ARG A 247 86.45 -12.45 -11.15
CA ARG A 247 87.41 -11.69 -10.35
C ARG A 247 88.18 -12.57 -9.36
N GLN A 248 87.53 -13.57 -8.77
CA GLN A 248 88.19 -14.55 -7.91
C GLN A 248 89.18 -15.39 -8.71
N ARG A 249 88.82 -15.88 -9.90
CA ARG A 249 89.74 -16.61 -10.79
C ARG A 249 90.92 -15.76 -11.23
N GLU A 250 90.68 -14.51 -11.62
CA GLU A 250 91.72 -13.54 -11.98
C GLU A 250 92.65 -13.26 -10.78
N SER A 251 92.09 -13.00 -9.59
CA SER A 251 92.86 -12.80 -8.36
C SER A 251 93.68 -14.02 -7.97
N VAL A 252 93.12 -15.23 -8.08
CA VAL A 252 93.82 -16.49 -7.84
C VAL A 252 94.89 -16.74 -8.91
N ALA A 253 94.63 -16.42 -10.18
CA ALA A 253 95.60 -16.53 -11.26
C ALA A 253 96.77 -15.55 -11.05
N ASP A 254 96.50 -14.30 -10.65
CA ASP A 254 97.52 -13.30 -10.31
C ASP A 254 98.32 -13.70 -9.07
N ALA A 255 97.67 -14.25 -8.04
CA ALA A 255 98.34 -14.77 -6.86
C ALA A 255 99.24 -15.97 -7.21
N ASN A 256 98.76 -16.89 -8.04
CA ASN A 256 99.54 -18.01 -8.54
C ASN A 256 100.70 -17.54 -9.42
N LYS A 257 100.51 -16.51 -10.25
CA LYS A 257 101.57 -15.92 -11.07
C LYS A 257 102.65 -15.28 -10.19
N ARG A 258 102.28 -14.47 -9.19
CA ARG A 258 103.25 -13.92 -8.20
C ARG A 258 104.00 -15.02 -7.45
N ARG A 259 103.31 -16.11 -7.10
CA ARG A 259 103.93 -17.28 -6.47
C ARG A 259 104.92 -17.96 -7.42
N GLN A 260 104.55 -18.13 -8.68
CA GLN A 260 105.41 -18.72 -9.70
C GLN A 260 106.63 -17.86 -9.97
N ASP A 261 106.45 -16.55 -10.11
CA ASP A 261 107.51 -15.56 -10.29
C ASP A 261 108.49 -15.57 -9.11
N SER A 262 107.97 -15.63 -7.88
CA SER A 262 108.78 -15.77 -6.65
C SER A 262 109.53 -17.10 -6.60
N ILE A 263 108.93 -18.21 -7.05
CA ILE A 263 109.60 -19.51 -7.14
C ILE A 263 110.71 -19.47 -8.20
N THR A 264 110.47 -18.85 -9.36
CA THR A 264 111.51 -18.68 -10.39
C THR A 264 112.67 -17.80 -9.90
N GLU A 265 112.38 -16.73 -9.17
CA GLU A 265 113.43 -15.87 -8.58
C GLU A 265 114.21 -16.61 -7.48
N ALA A 266 113.54 -17.41 -6.64
CA ALA A 266 114.21 -18.26 -5.65
C ALA A 266 115.09 -19.33 -6.30
N ASN A 267 114.63 -19.95 -7.39
CA ASN A 267 115.40 -20.92 -8.17
C ASN A 267 116.59 -20.27 -8.89
N ALA A 268 116.44 -19.05 -9.39
CA ALA A 268 117.55 -18.28 -9.97
C ALA A 268 118.64 -17.99 -8.92
N ARG A 269 118.26 -17.57 -7.70
CA ARG A 269 119.21 -17.38 -6.59
C ARG A 269 119.90 -18.68 -6.17
N LEU A 270 119.19 -19.82 -6.20
CA LEU A 270 119.79 -21.13 -5.93
C LEU A 270 120.78 -21.55 -7.03
N ALA A 271 120.50 -21.25 -8.30
CA ALA A 271 121.40 -21.52 -9.40
C ALA A 271 122.68 -20.67 -9.32
N GLU A 272 122.55 -19.37 -9.03
CA GLU A 272 123.69 -18.48 -8.81
C GLU A 272 124.57 -18.94 -7.63
N ALA A 273 123.96 -19.34 -6.51
CA ALA A 273 124.69 -19.88 -5.36
C ALA A 273 125.40 -21.21 -5.69
N ALA A 274 124.78 -22.08 -6.48
CA ALA A 274 125.38 -23.34 -6.92
C ALA A 274 126.57 -23.12 -7.88
N ASP A 275 126.47 -22.14 -8.77
CA ASP A 275 127.55 -21.80 -9.70
C ASP A 275 128.73 -21.10 -9.00
N GLU A 276 128.47 -20.29 -7.97
CA GLU A 276 129.52 -19.78 -7.08
C GLU A 276 130.21 -20.88 -6.28
N ALA A 277 129.47 -21.85 -5.75
CA ALA A 277 130.05 -23.00 -5.05
C ALA A 277 130.95 -23.83 -5.98
N ARG A 278 130.51 -24.08 -7.22
CA ARG A 278 131.32 -24.76 -8.25
C ARG A 278 132.58 -23.99 -8.62
N ARG A 279 132.51 -22.65 -8.69
CA ARG A 279 133.70 -21.80 -8.88
C ARG A 279 134.70 -21.96 -7.74
N ARG A 280 134.25 -21.89 -6.48
CA ARG A 280 135.12 -22.03 -5.29
C ARG A 280 135.81 -23.39 -5.21
N VAL A 281 135.12 -24.48 -5.57
CA VAL A 281 135.71 -25.83 -5.62
C VAL A 281 136.76 -25.97 -6.72
N ARG A 282 136.52 -25.41 -7.92
CA ARG A 282 137.52 -25.42 -9.01
C ARG A 282 138.80 -24.68 -8.61
N THR A 283 138.68 -23.47 -8.07
CA THR A 283 139.84 -22.68 -7.63
C THR A 283 140.65 -23.39 -6.54
N ALA A 284 140.01 -24.08 -5.60
CA ALA A 284 140.70 -24.84 -4.56
C ALA A 284 141.40 -26.10 -5.11
N THR A 285 140.80 -26.75 -6.11
CA THR A 285 141.38 -27.94 -6.76
C THR A 285 142.61 -27.57 -7.59
N ASP A 286 142.57 -26.44 -8.29
CA ASP A 286 143.70 -25.92 -9.06
C ASP A 286 144.87 -25.48 -8.15
N GLU A 287 144.59 -24.93 -6.96
CA GLU A 287 145.60 -24.59 -5.95
C GLU A 287 146.26 -25.83 -5.33
N SER A 288 145.48 -26.89 -5.08
CA SER A 288 146.00 -28.17 -4.56
C SER A 288 146.95 -28.83 -5.56
N ASN A 289 146.55 -28.87 -6.83
CA ASN A 289 147.38 -29.43 -7.91
C ASN A 289 148.71 -28.67 -8.04
N ARG A 290 148.73 -27.34 -7.96
CA ARG A 290 149.98 -26.54 -8.00
C ARG A 290 150.94 -26.88 -6.85
N ARG A 291 150.43 -27.16 -5.65
CA ARG A 291 151.28 -27.50 -4.48
C ARG A 291 151.88 -28.91 -4.61
N ILE A 292 151.15 -29.85 -5.23
CA ILE A 292 151.65 -31.22 -5.49
C ILE A 292 152.79 -31.20 -6.52
N THR A 293 152.66 -30.41 -7.59
CA THR A 293 153.72 -30.31 -8.62
C THR A 293 155.01 -29.72 -8.04
N GLN A 294 154.91 -28.64 -7.25
CA GLN A 294 156.07 -28.03 -6.59
C GLN A 294 156.75 -28.94 -5.55
N ALA A 295 155.98 -29.83 -4.91
CA ALA A 295 156.53 -30.82 -3.98
C ALA A 295 157.30 -31.93 -4.70
N ASN A 296 156.81 -32.39 -5.85
CA ASN A 296 157.49 -33.42 -6.67
C ASN A 296 158.79 -32.89 -7.29
N GLU A 297 158.82 -31.65 -7.77
CA GLU A 297 160.05 -31.02 -8.30
C GLU A 297 161.16 -30.89 -7.22
N ARG A 298 160.77 -30.61 -5.96
CA ARG A 298 161.71 -30.55 -4.82
C ARG A 298 162.24 -31.93 -4.40
N VAL A 299 161.48 -33.01 -4.61
CA VAL A 299 161.91 -34.39 -4.33
C VAL A 299 162.87 -34.92 -5.40
N GLU A 300 162.65 -34.58 -6.68
CA GLU A 300 163.57 -34.90 -7.79
C GLU A 300 164.93 -34.20 -7.63
N ALA A 301 164.92 -32.92 -7.25
CA ALA A 301 166.16 -32.16 -6.99
C ALA A 301 167.01 -32.77 -5.85
N LEU A 302 166.37 -33.33 -4.81
CA LEU A 302 167.06 -34.01 -3.69
C LEU A 302 167.59 -35.41 -4.08
N ARG A 303 166.99 -36.09 -5.07
CA ARG A 303 167.53 -37.35 -5.62
C ARG A 303 168.77 -37.13 -6.49
N GLY A 304 168.85 -36.02 -7.23
CA GLY A 304 170.04 -35.66 -8.02
C GLY A 304 171.29 -35.40 -7.18
N VAL A 305 171.15 -34.72 -6.05
CA VAL A 305 172.27 -34.44 -5.12
C VAL A 305 172.77 -35.74 -4.44
N ARG A 306 171.88 -36.70 -4.18
CA ARG A 306 172.26 -38.01 -3.59
C ARG A 306 173.04 -38.91 -4.55
N ALA A 307 172.78 -38.84 -5.86
CA ALA A 307 173.51 -39.61 -6.87
C ALA A 307 174.94 -39.08 -7.10
N SER A 308 175.11 -37.76 -7.08
CA SER A 308 176.41 -37.08 -7.21
C SER A 308 177.37 -37.41 -6.05
N LEU A 309 176.86 -37.45 -4.81
CA LEU A 309 177.65 -37.77 -3.62
C LEU A 309 178.04 -39.25 -3.53
N ALA A 310 177.26 -40.16 -4.13
CA ALA A 310 177.53 -41.60 -4.14
C ALA A 310 178.60 -42.02 -5.17
N GLU A 311 178.90 -41.18 -6.17
CA GLU A 311 179.94 -41.42 -7.18
C GLU A 311 181.32 -40.93 -6.67
N GLN A 312 181.34 -39.80 -5.94
CA GLN A 312 182.57 -39.22 -5.37
C GLN A 312 183.16 -40.03 -4.19
N VAL A 313 182.36 -40.86 -3.51
CA VAL A 313 182.84 -41.80 -2.47
C VAL A 313 183.38 -43.11 -3.07
N ARG A 314 183.00 -43.47 -4.31
CA ARG A 314 183.53 -44.65 -5.01
C ARG A 314 184.89 -44.40 -5.65
N SER A 315 185.16 -43.21 -6.17
CA SER A 315 186.47 -42.86 -6.75
C SER A 315 187.59 -42.67 -5.70
N ALA A 316 187.24 -42.35 -4.45
CA ALA A 316 188.19 -42.28 -3.33
C ALA A 316 188.54 -43.67 -2.72
N ARG A 317 187.84 -44.74 -3.11
CA ARG A 317 188.03 -46.10 -2.55
C ARG A 317 188.92 -47.03 -3.40
N THR A 318 189.31 -46.66 -4.61
CA THR A 318 190.09 -47.54 -5.51
C THR A 318 191.56 -47.18 -5.68
N VAL A 319 192.07 -46.09 -5.08
CA VAL A 319 193.52 -45.73 -5.17
C VAL A 319 194.26 -45.81 -3.82
N LEU A 320 193.60 -46.24 -2.74
CA LEU A 320 194.28 -46.64 -1.49
C LEU A 320 193.84 -48.05 -1.05
N ALA A 321 193.61 -48.93 -2.03
CA ALA A 321 193.53 -50.38 -1.83
C ALA A 321 194.83 -51.10 -2.22
N GLU A 322 195.91 -50.37 -2.51
CA GLU A 322 197.21 -50.92 -2.89
C GLU A 322 198.38 -50.15 -2.22
N ALA A 323 198.36 -50.11 -0.88
CA ALA A 323 199.49 -50.00 0.08
C ALA A 323 198.93 -49.54 1.46
N GLN A 324 198.64 -50.44 2.41
CA GLN A 324 199.54 -50.96 3.45
C GLN A 324 199.90 -49.94 4.56
N HIS A 325 199.54 -50.30 5.81
CA HIS A 325 200.22 -49.99 7.08
C HIS A 325 199.69 -48.87 8.02
N VAL A 326 199.74 -49.16 9.34
CA VAL A 326 199.94 -48.20 10.48
C VAL A 326 198.91 -47.06 10.61
N LEU A 327 197.71 -47.20 11.20
CA LEU A 327 197.25 -47.52 12.58
C LEU A 327 197.29 -46.39 13.62
N GLY A 328 196.13 -46.20 14.26
CA GLY A 328 195.92 -45.60 15.58
C GLY A 328 195.21 -44.25 15.51
N GLU A 329 193.89 -44.17 15.73
CA GLU A 329 193.24 -43.86 17.04
C GLU A 329 193.36 -42.37 17.40
N MET A 330 192.41 -41.62 17.98
CA MET A 330 191.11 -41.83 18.63
C MET A 330 190.48 -40.43 18.85
N ASP A 331 189.15 -40.41 18.99
CA ASP A 331 188.29 -39.56 19.83
C ASP A 331 188.44 -38.03 19.99
N GLY A 332 187.29 -37.35 19.84
CA GLY A 332 186.99 -36.04 20.44
C GLY A 332 185.94 -35.24 19.66
N GLU A 333 184.67 -35.27 20.10
CA GLU A 333 183.50 -34.57 19.51
C GLU A 333 183.30 -33.13 20.02
N VAL A 334 183.10 -32.15 19.11
CA VAL A 334 182.21 -30.95 19.08
C VAL A 334 182.46 -30.16 17.76
N PRO A 335 181.81 -29.02 17.39
CA PRO A 335 180.41 -28.50 17.46
C PRO A 335 179.93 -27.85 16.10
N ALA A 336 178.68 -27.35 15.96
CA ALA A 336 178.30 -26.11 15.22
C ALA A 336 176.79 -25.97 14.81
N ASP A 337 176.27 -24.74 14.96
CA ASP A 337 175.03 -24.13 14.42
C ASP A 337 175.17 -23.81 12.90
N ILE A 338 174.18 -23.46 12.05
CA ILE A 338 173.04 -22.52 12.12
C ILE A 338 172.03 -22.88 11.00
N LYS A 339 170.72 -22.75 11.25
CA LYS A 339 169.72 -22.48 10.18
C LYS A 339 168.67 -21.48 10.67
N ALA A 340 168.64 -20.32 10.01
CA ALA A 340 167.59 -19.32 10.05
C ALA A 340 167.00 -19.17 8.63
N ALA A 341 165.74 -18.76 8.54
CA ALA A 341 165.24 -18.01 7.38
C ALA A 341 164.00 -17.20 7.78
N ALA A 342 164.17 -15.88 7.70
CA ALA A 342 163.14 -14.84 7.64
C ALA A 342 163.16 -14.25 6.23
N GLU A 343 162.09 -13.52 5.86
CA GLU A 343 162.09 -12.24 5.11
C GLU A 343 160.61 -11.84 4.81
N THR A 344 160.05 -10.85 5.54
CA THR A 344 159.90 -9.39 5.23
C THR A 344 158.91 -9.04 4.10
N ALA A 345 158.32 -7.85 3.98
CA ALA A 345 157.62 -6.95 4.90
C ALA A 345 156.86 -5.90 4.03
N ASN A 346 155.73 -5.40 4.55
CA ASN A 346 155.18 -4.05 4.42
C ASN A 346 154.19 -3.65 3.28
N GLY A 347 153.09 -2.98 3.68
CA GLY A 347 152.36 -2.00 2.85
C GLY A 347 150.81 -1.90 2.95
N SER A 348 150.31 -0.99 3.82
CA SER A 348 149.04 -0.18 3.73
C SER A 348 147.66 -0.87 3.81
N GLY A 349 146.62 -0.41 4.55
CA GLY A 349 146.40 0.76 5.42
C GLY A 349 144.95 0.84 5.97
N THR A 350 144.83 1.18 7.27
CA THR A 350 143.86 2.08 7.98
C THR A 350 142.36 1.74 8.07
N ASN A 351 141.82 1.45 9.29
CA ASN A 351 141.23 2.33 10.35
C ASN A 351 139.78 2.77 10.07
N GLY A 352 138.83 2.90 11.01
CA GLY A 352 138.75 2.79 12.49
C GLY A 352 137.27 3.05 12.86
N SER A 353 136.69 2.47 13.92
CA SER A 353 136.62 2.95 15.31
C SER A 353 135.13 3.21 15.70
N PRO A 354 134.70 3.00 16.97
CA PRO A 354 133.31 3.17 17.44
C PRO A 354 133.11 4.44 18.30
N ALA A 355 131.89 5.01 18.33
CA ALA A 355 131.26 5.81 19.41
C ALA A 355 130.06 6.60 18.88
N GLY A 356 129.03 6.81 19.71
CA GLY A 356 127.74 7.39 19.33
C GLY A 356 127.67 8.92 19.19
N GLY A 357 126.45 9.41 18.95
CA GLY A 357 126.04 10.79 19.18
C GLY A 357 125.46 11.55 17.97
N ALA A 358 124.13 11.61 17.93
CA ALA A 358 123.26 12.76 17.64
C ALA A 358 123.51 13.70 16.44
N LYS A 359 122.47 13.88 15.59
CA LYS A 359 121.62 15.10 15.46
C LYS A 359 120.85 15.08 14.13
N ALA A 360 119.52 15.20 14.17
CA ALA A 360 118.75 16.41 13.81
C ALA A 360 118.25 16.35 12.34
N SER A 361 117.05 16.79 11.96
CA SER A 361 115.96 17.45 12.68
C SER A 361 114.80 17.72 11.71
N GLY A 362 113.60 17.89 12.28
CA GLY A 362 112.58 18.82 11.81
C GLY A 362 111.44 18.19 11.01
N THR A 363 110.15 18.51 11.20
CA THR A 363 109.55 19.61 11.98
C THR A 363 108.05 19.30 12.19
N GLN A 364 107.52 19.66 13.35
CA GLN A 364 106.10 19.94 13.68
C GLN A 364 105.61 21.23 12.96
N PRO A 365 104.47 21.89 13.26
CA PRO A 365 103.20 21.52 13.91
C PRO A 365 101.92 22.06 13.19
N GLY A 366 100.73 21.72 13.72
CA GLY A 366 99.66 22.71 14.00
C GLY A 366 98.57 23.02 12.96
N GLY A 367 97.31 22.76 13.35
CA GLY A 367 96.25 23.79 13.35
C GLY A 367 95.28 23.94 12.16
N ASN A 368 94.01 23.62 12.45
CA ASN A 368 92.85 24.54 12.41
C ASN A 368 91.66 24.24 11.45
N ALA A 369 90.48 24.32 12.08
CA ALA A 369 89.18 24.86 11.63
C ALA A 369 88.24 24.12 10.64
N GLY A 370 86.99 24.03 11.10
CA GLY A 370 85.75 24.11 10.31
C GLY A 370 85.05 22.78 10.07
N ALA A 371 83.76 22.51 10.34
CA ALA A 371 82.64 23.11 11.07
C ALA A 371 81.37 22.35 10.59
N HIS A 372 80.56 21.84 11.53
CA HIS A 372 79.07 21.70 11.54
C HIS A 372 78.31 21.04 10.35
N ASN A 373 77.19 20.31 10.50
CA ASN A 373 76.07 20.42 11.44
C ASN A 373 75.11 19.22 11.30
N SER A 374 74.42 18.81 12.39
CA SER A 374 72.98 18.43 12.44
C SER A 374 72.68 17.77 13.81
N ARG A 375 72.08 18.51 14.75
CA ARG A 375 70.64 18.67 15.04
C ARG A 375 70.02 17.46 15.78
N THR A 376 69.85 17.63 17.09
CA THR A 376 68.82 16.96 17.90
C THR A 376 68.26 17.94 18.93
N SER A 377 66.97 18.23 18.85
CA SER A 377 66.14 18.63 20.00
C SER A 377 64.66 18.56 19.63
N ALA A 378 63.91 17.83 20.46
CA ALA A 378 62.46 17.93 20.65
C ALA A 378 62.14 19.29 21.35
N PRO A 379 60.88 19.79 21.50
CA PRO A 379 59.74 19.05 22.06
C PRO A 379 58.30 19.47 21.61
N ALA A 380 57.32 18.78 22.22
CA ALA A 380 55.97 19.25 22.61
C ALA A 380 54.90 19.51 21.53
N GLY A 381 53.95 18.58 21.44
CA GLY A 381 52.64 18.76 20.82
C GLY A 381 51.53 18.91 21.87
N GLN A 382 50.86 20.06 21.86
CA GLN A 382 49.54 20.30 22.43
C GLN A 382 48.46 19.66 21.55
N LYS A 383 47.34 19.22 22.15
CA LYS A 383 45.98 19.39 21.60
C LYS A 383 44.93 19.15 22.68
N SER A 384 44.25 20.22 23.08
CA SER A 384 42.98 20.19 23.81
C SER A 384 41.82 20.26 22.82
N ALA A 385 40.75 19.54 23.16
CA ALA A 385 39.44 19.64 22.54
C ALA A 385 38.79 21.02 22.74
N GLY A 386 37.91 21.40 21.83
CA GLY A 386 37.13 22.64 21.90
C GLY A 386 35.87 22.55 21.05
N GLN A 387 34.73 22.46 21.75
CA GLN A 387 33.36 22.51 21.26
C GLN A 387 33.00 23.81 20.53
N GLY A 388 32.09 23.69 19.57
CA GLY A 388 30.78 24.35 19.63
C GLY A 388 30.67 25.81 19.17
N GLY A 389 29.54 26.12 18.55
CA GLY A 389 28.97 27.46 18.58
C GLY A 389 28.64 28.09 17.22
N LYS A 390 27.40 27.85 16.78
CA LYS A 390 26.45 28.77 16.13
C LYS A 390 27.00 30.12 15.63
N ASN A 391 26.62 30.49 14.39
CA ASN A 391 25.89 31.73 14.12
C ASN A 391 25.47 31.85 12.64
N ALA A 392 24.20 32.20 12.46
CA ALA A 392 23.64 32.97 11.35
C ALA A 392 22.96 34.20 12.01
N PRO A 393 22.65 35.34 11.35
CA PRO A 393 22.08 35.39 9.98
C PRO A 393 22.38 36.68 9.16
N ALA A 394 21.61 36.80 8.06
CA ALA A 394 21.35 37.96 7.18
C ALA A 394 22.18 38.03 5.88
N ASN A 395 21.52 37.87 4.71
CA ASN A 395 20.98 39.01 3.96
C ASN A 395 20.14 38.55 2.74
N SER A 396 19.27 39.47 2.34
CA SER A 396 18.24 39.59 1.31
C SER A 396 18.50 39.16 -0.15
N GLY A 397 17.39 38.85 -0.85
CA GLY A 397 17.29 38.83 -2.31
C GLY A 397 15.95 38.22 -2.82
N LYS A 398 14.97 39.07 -3.15
CA LYS A 398 13.71 38.77 -3.91
C LYS A 398 13.98 39.05 -5.42
N PRO A 399 13.04 38.84 -6.39
CA PRO A 399 11.81 38.01 -6.47
C PRO A 399 11.69 37.19 -7.79
N ALA A 400 10.79 36.20 -7.85
CA ALA A 400 10.09 35.86 -9.10
C ALA A 400 8.84 34.97 -8.86
N ALA A 401 7.85 35.20 -9.74
CA ALA A 401 6.76 34.31 -10.17
C ALA A 401 5.51 34.15 -9.28
N SER A 402 4.45 34.73 -9.85
CA SER A 402 3.02 34.54 -9.66
C SER A 402 2.56 33.08 -9.68
N GLY A 403 1.61 32.76 -8.81
CA GLY A 403 0.77 31.57 -8.88
C GLY A 403 -0.35 31.68 -7.86
N ASP A 404 -1.57 31.90 -8.33
CA ASP A 404 -2.80 31.93 -7.56
C ASP A 404 -2.98 30.65 -6.73
N VAL A 405 -3.28 30.80 -5.45
CA VAL A 405 -3.77 29.70 -4.60
C VAL A 405 -5.00 30.20 -3.86
N GLU A 406 -6.16 29.70 -4.29
CA GLU A 406 -7.42 29.78 -3.56
C GLU A 406 -7.24 29.14 -2.17
N GLN A 407 -7.27 29.96 -1.11
CA GLN A 407 -7.36 29.47 0.26
C GLN A 407 -8.82 29.12 0.58
N THR A 408 -9.14 27.83 0.56
CA THR A 408 -10.38 27.32 1.14
C THR A 408 -10.31 27.40 2.67
N VAL A 409 -11.05 28.32 3.26
CA VAL A 409 -11.30 28.37 4.71
C VAL A 409 -12.27 27.23 5.08
N ARG A 410 -11.79 26.23 5.82
CA ARG A 410 -12.66 25.23 6.48
C ARG A 410 -13.39 25.89 7.66
N LEU A 411 -14.65 26.27 7.44
CA LEU A 411 -15.56 26.61 8.53
C LEU A 411 -15.89 25.33 9.33
N ARG A 412 -15.74 25.40 10.65
CA ARG A 412 -16.17 24.34 11.58
C ARG A 412 -17.71 24.38 11.67
N THR A 413 -18.33 23.22 11.80
CA THR A 413 -19.78 22.99 11.84
C THR A 413 -20.50 23.56 13.08
N SER A 414 -19.86 24.46 13.83
CA SER A 414 -20.40 25.09 15.04
C SER A 414 -20.85 26.54 14.88
N ASP A 415 -20.65 27.17 13.71
CA ASP A 415 -20.97 28.60 13.47
C ASP A 415 -22.21 28.84 12.60
N VAL A 416 -23.19 27.94 12.59
CA VAL A 416 -24.48 28.16 11.91
C VAL A 416 -25.53 28.67 12.92
N PRO A 417 -26.04 29.91 12.81
CA PRO A 417 -27.10 30.39 13.70
C PRO A 417 -28.44 29.67 13.40
N LYS A 418 -29.08 29.15 14.45
CA LYS A 418 -30.42 28.52 14.39
C LYS A 418 -31.49 29.53 13.91
N PRO A 419 -32.43 29.14 13.02
CA PRO A 419 -33.54 30.00 12.64
C PRO A 419 -34.57 30.11 13.77
N GLN A 420 -34.96 31.34 14.13
CA GLN A 420 -36.06 31.61 15.07
C GLN A 420 -37.43 31.30 14.44
N PRO A 421 -38.40 30.75 15.20
CA PRO A 421 -39.75 30.49 14.69
C PRO A 421 -40.55 31.79 14.54
N LYS A 422 -41.17 32.00 13.36
CA LYS A 422 -42.08 33.11 13.10
C LYS A 422 -43.40 32.94 13.89
N PRO A 423 -44.00 34.01 14.43
CA PRO A 423 -45.30 33.93 15.10
C PRO A 423 -46.43 33.69 14.08
N ARG A 424 -47.39 32.83 14.44
CA ARG A 424 -48.61 32.55 13.65
C ARG A 424 -49.52 33.80 13.61
N PRO A 425 -50.18 34.10 12.48
CA PRO A 425 -51.16 35.19 12.43
C PRO A 425 -52.42 34.80 13.23
N ALA A 426 -52.83 35.69 14.14
CA ALA A 426 -54.08 35.57 14.88
C ALA A 426 -55.27 35.64 13.92
N GLY A 427 -56.11 34.60 13.92
CA GLY A 427 -57.38 34.59 13.21
C GLY A 427 -58.32 35.66 13.74
N LYS A 428 -58.95 36.41 12.83
CA LYS A 428 -60.04 37.33 13.15
C LYS A 428 -61.26 36.55 13.69
N PRO A 429 -61.97 37.06 14.71
CA PRO A 429 -63.26 36.51 15.09
C PRO A 429 -64.32 36.97 14.08
N THR A 430 -64.92 36.02 13.36
CA THR A 430 -66.20 36.22 12.69
C THR A 430 -67.30 36.10 13.74
N GLY A 431 -68.07 37.17 13.90
CA GLY A 431 -69.30 37.14 14.67
C GLY A 431 -70.43 36.52 13.85
N GLU A 432 -71.22 35.69 14.52
CA GLU A 432 -72.64 35.43 14.30
C GLU A 432 -73.31 35.34 15.66
#